data_AF-A0A392RVX3-F1
#
_entry.id   AF-A0A392RVX3-F1
#
_cell.length_a   1.000
_cell.length_b   1.000
_cell.length_c   1.000
_cell.angle_alpha   90.00
_cell.angle_beta   90.00
_cell.angle_gamma   90.00
#
_symmetry.space_group_name_H-M   'P 1'
#
loop_
_entity.id
_entity.type
_entity.pdbx_description
1 polymer ?
#
loop_
_entity_poly.entity_id
_entity_poly.type
_entity_poly.pdbx_seq_one_letter_code
_entity_poly.pdbx_strand_id
1 'polypeptide(L)'
;WDTAPGYMRWYFRISHPYMMPLPQGDPPRPCEHEAIIEEEAQTEGPLATRLTTRINRMRQIARHLLDNGELPEGSRARRDVHDIWDAGNYAQQYRRRGGDRGFGTQ
;
A
#
# COMPACT_ATOMS: atom_id res chain seq x y z
N TRP A 1 -21.35 -32.18 -3.66
CA TRP A 1 -20.01 -32.36 -4.25
C TRP A 1 -19.25 -31.03 -4.31
N ASP A 2 -19.91 -29.88 -4.36
CA ASP A 2 -19.28 -28.54 -4.27
C ASP A 2 -19.34 -27.93 -2.86
N THR A 3 -18.66 -28.52 -1.87
CA THR A 3 -18.64 -27.92 -0.52
C THR A 3 -17.38 -28.28 0.28
N ALA A 4 -16.31 -28.71 -0.40
CA ALA A 4 -15.00 -28.76 0.23
C ALA A 4 -14.51 -27.30 0.40
N PRO A 5 -14.28 -26.82 1.63
CA PRO A 5 -13.75 -25.48 1.85
C PRO A 5 -12.42 -25.35 1.10
N GLY A 6 -12.41 -24.50 0.07
CA GLY A 6 -11.23 -24.31 -0.80
C GLY A 6 -11.42 -24.73 -2.25
N TYR A 7 -12.43 -25.55 -2.60
CA TYR A 7 -12.67 -25.92 -4.01
C TYR A 7 -13.07 -24.71 -4.87
N MET A 8 -14.05 -23.91 -4.41
CA MET A 8 -14.43 -22.68 -5.10
C MET A 8 -13.26 -21.69 -5.20
N ARG A 9 -12.42 -21.62 -4.17
CA ARG A 9 -11.23 -20.76 -4.16
C ARG A 9 -10.19 -21.23 -5.16
N TRP A 10 -9.93 -22.54 -5.23
CA TRP A 10 -9.05 -23.16 -6.22
C TRP A 10 -9.58 -22.95 -7.64
N TYR A 11 -10.88 -23.18 -7.86
CA TYR A 11 -11.55 -22.98 -9.14
C TYR A 11 -11.44 -21.53 -9.64
N PHE A 12 -11.72 -20.55 -8.79
CA PHE A 12 -11.55 -19.13 -9.14
C PHE A 12 -10.09 -18.78 -9.45
N ARG A 13 -9.12 -19.33 -8.68
CA ARG A 13 -7.68 -19.10 -8.88
C ARG A 13 -7.17 -19.64 -10.22
N ILE A 14 -7.68 -20.78 -10.69
CA ILE A 14 -7.26 -21.36 -11.98
C ILE A 14 -8.02 -20.78 -13.19
N SER A 15 -9.28 -20.37 -12.99
CA SER A 15 -10.15 -19.90 -14.09
C SER A 15 -10.06 -18.40 -14.34
N HIS A 16 -9.55 -17.61 -13.39
CA HIS A 16 -9.46 -16.15 -13.48
C HIS A 16 -8.03 -15.64 -13.20
N PRO A 17 -7.06 -15.90 -14.11
CA PRO A 17 -5.62 -15.66 -13.90
C PRO A 17 -5.19 -14.17 -13.92
N TYR A 18 -6.09 -13.22 -13.69
CA TYR A 18 -5.75 -11.79 -13.69
C TYR A 18 -6.26 -11.10 -12.44
N MET A 19 -5.54 -11.24 -11.32
CA MET A 19 -5.80 -10.42 -10.13
C MET A 19 -5.14 -9.03 -10.24
N MET A 20 -4.13 -8.88 -11.10
CA MET A 20 -3.53 -7.59 -11.46
C MET A 20 -3.59 -7.41 -12.99
N PRO A 21 -4.05 -6.25 -13.50
CA PRO A 21 -4.09 -6.01 -14.93
C PRO A 21 -2.68 -6.05 -15.52
N LEU A 22 -2.51 -6.82 -16.60
CA LEU A 22 -1.26 -6.84 -17.35
C LEU A 22 -1.16 -5.59 -18.24
N PRO A 23 0.06 -5.10 -18.50
CA PRO A 23 0.29 -4.13 -19.57
C PRO A 23 -0.30 -4.64 -20.89
N GLN A 24 -0.84 -3.73 -21.69
CA GLN A 24 -1.44 -4.07 -22.97
C GLN A 24 -0.39 -4.71 -23.89
N GLY A 25 -0.62 -5.96 -24.28
CA GLY A 25 0.23 -6.70 -25.21
C GLY A 25 1.12 -7.77 -24.57
N ASP A 26 1.16 -7.86 -23.24
CA ASP A 26 1.92 -8.91 -22.55
C ASP A 26 1.15 -10.25 -22.53
N PRO A 27 1.85 -11.39 -22.67
CA PRO A 27 1.22 -12.70 -22.56
C PRO A 27 0.69 -12.94 -21.13
N PRO A 28 -0.34 -13.80 -20.96
CA PRO A 28 -0.86 -14.16 -19.65
C PRO A 28 0.25 -14.65 -18.71
N ARG A 29 0.27 -14.15 -17.46
CA ARG A 29 1.22 -14.66 -16.44
C ARG A 29 0.90 -16.13 -16.13
N PRO A 30 1.92 -16.98 -15.91
CA PRO A 30 1.70 -18.35 -15.46
C PRO A 30 0.93 -18.39 -14.12
N CYS A 31 0.11 -19.42 -13.92
CA CYS A 31 -0.74 -19.56 -12.73
C CYS A 31 0.07 -19.60 -11.42
N GLU A 32 1.29 -20.14 -11.44
CA GLU A 32 2.20 -20.16 -10.30
C GLU A 32 2.59 -18.74 -9.87
N HIS A 33 2.76 -17.84 -10.84
CA HIS A 33 3.16 -16.46 -10.59
C HIS A 33 2.02 -15.64 -10.00
N GLU A 34 0.79 -15.85 -10.48
CA GLU A 34 -0.41 -15.25 -9.87
C GLU A 34 -0.63 -15.75 -8.44
N ALA A 35 -0.34 -17.02 -8.15
CA ALA A 35 -0.46 -17.59 -6.81
C ALA A 35 0.54 -16.97 -5.82
N ILE A 36 1.79 -16.72 -6.25
CA ILE A 36 2.81 -16.03 -5.44
C ILE A 36 2.36 -14.59 -5.14
N ILE A 37 1.88 -13.86 -6.15
CA ILE A 37 1.35 -12.50 -5.99
C ILE A 37 0.17 -12.46 -5.00
N GLU A 38 -0.75 -13.43 -5.09
CA GLU A 38 -1.90 -13.53 -4.18
C GLU A 38 -1.44 -13.79 -2.73
N GLU A 39 -0.46 -14.70 -2.56
CA GLU A 39 0.12 -15.04 -1.27
C GLU A 39 0.87 -13.85 -0.64
N GLU A 40 1.69 -13.15 -1.42
CA GLU A 40 2.38 -11.92 -1.01
C GLU A 40 1.37 -10.83 -0.62
N ALA A 41 0.31 -10.62 -1.41
CA ALA A 41 -0.74 -9.66 -1.09
C ALA A 41 -1.49 -10.01 0.21
N GLN A 42 -1.69 -11.29 0.51
CA GLN A 42 -2.35 -11.75 1.74
C GLN A 42 -1.45 -11.64 2.96
N THR A 43 -0.17 -11.96 2.82
CA THR A 43 0.80 -11.95 3.92
C THR A 43 1.29 -10.53 4.21
N GLU A 44 1.58 -9.74 3.18
CA GLU A 44 2.13 -8.39 3.30
C GLU A 44 1.06 -7.30 3.34
N GLY A 45 -0.14 -7.53 2.80
CA GLY A 45 -1.24 -6.56 2.80
C GLY A 45 -1.60 -6.03 4.19
N PRO A 46 -1.77 -6.87 5.21
CA PRO A 46 -2.00 -6.43 6.59
C PRO A 46 -0.82 -5.63 7.16
N LEU A 47 0.42 -6.02 6.84
CA LEU A 47 1.63 -5.33 7.26
C LEU A 47 1.72 -3.93 6.61
N ALA A 48 1.45 -3.83 5.31
CA ALA A 48 1.42 -2.57 4.56
C ALA A 48 0.33 -1.62 5.08
N THR A 49 -0.85 -2.15 5.42
CA THR A 49 -1.94 -1.39 6.03
C THR A 49 -1.53 -0.86 7.40
N ARG A 50 -0.96 -1.72 8.26
CA ARG A 50 -0.50 -1.34 9.60
C ARG A 50 0.63 -0.31 9.54
N LEU A 51 1.55 -0.46 8.60
CA LEU A 51 2.64 0.49 8.35
C LEU A 51 2.09 1.85 7.92
N THR A 52 1.13 1.87 6.99
CA THR A 52 0.45 3.10 6.55
C THR A 52 -0.22 3.83 7.72
N THR A 53 -0.92 3.10 8.59
CA THR A 53 -1.53 3.67 9.79
C THR A 53 -0.48 4.27 10.74
N ARG A 54 0.64 3.57 10.95
CA ARG A 54 1.76 4.09 11.77
C ARG A 54 2.38 5.36 11.18
N ILE A 55 2.65 5.38 9.88
CA ILE A 55 3.21 6.55 9.18
C ILE A 55 2.27 7.75 9.29
N ASN A 56 0.96 7.55 9.09
CA ASN A 56 -0.02 8.64 9.23
C ASN A 56 -0.06 9.20 10.66
N ARG A 57 0.03 8.33 11.67
CA ARG A 57 0.10 8.76 13.08
C ARG A 57 1.36 9.58 13.35
N MET A 58 2.52 9.12 12.88
CA MET A 58 3.79 9.87 13.03
C MET A 58 3.71 11.25 12.35
N ARG A 59 3.16 11.31 11.12
CA ARG A 59 2.95 12.58 10.41
C ARG A 59 2.06 13.56 11.19
N GLN A 60 0.98 13.06 11.79
CA GLN A 60 0.07 13.89 12.60
C GLN A 60 0.76 14.44 13.86
N ILE A 61 1.54 13.61 14.55
CA ILE A 61 2.32 14.04 15.71
C ILE A 61 3.34 15.11 15.30
N ALA A 62 4.10 14.88 14.22
CA ALA A 62 5.09 15.82 13.73
C ALA A 62 4.45 17.17 13.35
N ARG A 63 3.31 17.14 12.65
CA ARG A 63 2.53 18.34 12.34
C ARG A 63 2.12 19.10 13.60
N HIS A 64 1.55 18.41 14.58
CA HIS A 64 1.11 19.02 15.83
C HIS A 64 2.28 19.71 16.57
N LEU A 65 3.45 19.07 16.63
CA LEU A 65 4.65 19.65 17.24
C LEU A 65 5.17 20.89 16.51
N LEU A 66 5.06 20.91 15.17
CA LEU A 66 5.44 22.07 14.35
C LEU A 66 4.43 23.22 14.52
N ASP A 67 3.14 22.91 14.58
CA ASP A 67 2.05 23.90 14.66
C ASP A 67 1.97 24.54 16.07
N ASN A 68 2.28 23.80 17.14
CA ASN A 68 2.16 24.28 18.52
C ASN A 68 3.31 25.21 18.98
N GLY A 69 4.39 25.31 18.21
CA GLY A 69 5.55 26.14 18.59
C GLY A 69 6.33 25.64 19.81
N GLU A 70 6.09 24.41 20.28
CA GLU A 70 6.83 23.77 21.38
C GLU A 70 8.33 23.61 21.06
N LEU A 71 8.68 23.63 19.77
CA LEU A 71 10.05 23.50 19.29
C LEU A 71 10.62 24.87 18.89
N PRO A 72 11.73 25.32 19.51
CA PRO A 72 12.37 26.58 19.15
C PRO A 72 12.72 26.64 17.66
N GLU A 73 12.49 27.79 17.03
CA GLU A 73 12.93 28.06 15.66
C GLU A 73 14.44 27.81 15.50
N GLY A 74 14.82 27.18 14.40
CA GLY A 74 16.22 26.86 14.11
C GLY A 74 16.83 25.72 14.94
N SER A 75 16.09 25.15 15.90
CA SER A 75 16.59 24.01 16.67
C SER A 75 16.73 22.76 15.81
N ARG A 76 17.70 21.91 16.17
CA ARG A 76 17.87 20.58 15.57
C ARG A 76 16.60 19.73 15.73
N ALA A 77 15.96 19.79 16.90
CA ALA A 77 14.71 19.08 17.15
C ALA A 77 13.59 19.49 16.18
N ARG A 78 13.45 20.79 15.90
CA ARG A 78 12.46 21.28 14.93
C ARG A 78 12.75 20.79 13.51
N ARG A 79 14.02 20.76 13.11
CA ARG A 79 14.45 20.20 11.82
C ARG A 79 14.14 18.70 11.72
N ASP A 80 14.53 17.92 12.72
CA ASP A 80 14.30 16.47 12.73
C ASP A 80 12.79 16.15 12.67
N VAL A 81 11.94 16.95 13.33
CA VAL A 81 10.48 16.80 13.25
C VAL A 81 9.92 17.21 11.87
N HIS A 82 10.50 18.23 11.23
CA HIS A 82 10.15 18.59 9.86
C HIS A 82 10.47 17.45 8.88
N ASP A 83 11.64 16.81 9.00
CA ASP A 83 12.03 15.67 8.18
C ASP A 83 11.05 14.48 8.32
N ILE A 84 10.58 14.21 9.55
CA ILE A 84 9.57 13.18 9.81
C ILE A 84 8.23 13.52 9.14
N TRP A 85 7.81 14.79 9.21
CA TRP A 85 6.59 15.25 8.57
C TRP A 85 6.67 15.12 7.04
N ASP A 86 7.79 15.51 6.44
CA ASP A 86 8.05 15.38 5.00
C ASP A 86 8.07 13.92 4.55
N ALA A 87 8.74 13.04 5.29
CA ALA A 87 8.73 11.61 5.00
C ALA A 87 7.31 11.03 5.04
N GLY A 88 6.50 11.43 6.02
CA GLY A 88 5.11 11.03 6.13
C GLY A 88 4.21 11.59 5.00
N ASN A 89 4.49 12.80 4.52
CA ASN A 89 3.80 13.39 3.37
C ASN A 89 4.16 12.66 2.08
N TYR A 90 5.45 12.37 1.87
CA TYR A 90 5.94 11.62 0.72
C TYR A 90 5.29 10.24 0.63
N ALA A 91 5.26 9.49 1.73
CA ALA A 91 4.60 8.18 1.80
C ALA A 91 3.10 8.27 1.49
N GLN A 92 2.41 9.33 1.92
CA GLN A 92 0.99 9.54 1.59
C GLN A 92 0.78 9.84 0.11
N GLN A 93 1.64 10.67 -0.50
CA GLN A 93 1.59 10.96 -1.92
C GLN A 93 1.83 9.70 -2.75
N TYR A 94 2.81 8.89 -2.36
CA TYR A 94 3.09 7.61 -3.02
C TYR A 94 1.87 6.67 -2.95
N ARG A 95 1.24 6.53 -1.78
CA ARG A 95 0.00 5.75 -1.64
C ARG A 95 -1.13 6.28 -2.54
N ARG A 96 -1.35 7.60 -2.56
CA ARG A 96 -2.39 8.22 -3.40
C ARG A 96 -2.16 7.96 -4.88
N ARG A 97 -0.91 8.02 -5.35
CA ARG A 97 -0.55 7.76 -6.76
C ARG A 97 -0.55 6.28 -7.12
N GLY A 98 -0.21 5.39 -6.18
CA GLY A 98 -0.26 3.94 -6.38
C GLY A 98 -1.68 3.35 -6.34
N GLY A 99 -2.61 4.01 -5.63
CA GLY A 99 -4.02 3.62 -5.57
C GLY A 99 -4.87 4.05 -6.77
N ASP A 100 -4.38 4.98 -7.60
CA ASP A 100 -5.12 5.65 -8.68
C ASP A 100 -4.70 5.18 -10.09
N ARG A 101 -3.97 4.06 -10.19
CA ARG A 101 -3.74 3.37 -11.49
C ARG A 101 -4.79 2.29 -11.78
N GLY A 102 -5.95 2.34 -11.12
CA GLY A 102 -7.16 1.70 -11.60
C GLY A 102 -7.77 2.57 -12.68
N PHE A 103 -7.25 2.47 -13.90
CA PHE A 103 -7.64 3.31 -15.04
C PHE A 103 -9.16 3.21 -15.31
N GLY A 104 -9.84 4.32 -15.06
CA GLY A 104 -10.98 4.75 -15.86
C GLY A 104 -10.50 5.48 -17.12
N THR A 105 -11.34 5.40 -18.15
CA THR A 105 -11.30 6.07 -19.46
C THR A 105 -10.21 5.57 -20.44
N GLN A 106 -10.51 5.28 -21.71
CA GLN A 106 -11.67 5.60 -22.55
C GLN A 106 -11.76 4.56 -23.67
#